data_AF-A0A1B9LH66-F1
#
_entry.id   AF-A0A1B9LH66-F1
#
_cell.length_a   1.000
_cell.length_b   1.000
_cell.length_c   1.000
_cell.angle_alpha   90.00
_cell.angle_beta   90.00
_cell.angle_gamma   90.00
#
_symmetry.space_group_name_H-M   'P 1'
#
loop_
_entity.id
_entity.type
_entity.pdbx_description
1 polymer ?
#
loop_
_entity_poly.entity_id
_entity_poly.type
_entity_poly.pdbx_seq_one_letter_code
_entity_poly.pdbx_strand_id
1 'polypeptide(L)'
;MDNLNFIYQIFNSDFIQKYMTIPQLIGILGYLVGVSAFLQRKDSAFRWQLTIVNIIMTIHFYLLGPESYPAAILNIVNIFRNIASAYTKNMIVMLFFIGLMWIFYFLTTPDWTQFIHYLSVIGTTLVTIALFRFHQQQMRLL
;
A
#
# COMPACT_ATOMS: atom_id res chain seq x y z
N MET A 1 3.11 -15.60 42.01
CA MET A 1 3.10 -15.89 40.56
C MET A 1 3.47 -14.60 39.88
N ASP A 2 4.76 -14.47 39.63
CA ASP A 2 5.47 -13.22 39.83
C ASP A 2 5.62 -12.45 38.52
N ASN A 3 5.48 -11.12 38.58
CA ASN A 3 5.62 -10.19 37.46
C ASN A 3 6.92 -10.38 36.65
N LEU A 4 7.94 -11.04 37.22
CA LEU A 4 9.15 -11.44 36.50
C LEU A 4 8.89 -12.45 35.37
N ASN A 5 7.98 -13.41 35.55
CA ASN A 5 7.66 -14.40 34.51
C ASN A 5 6.92 -13.78 33.33
N PHE A 6 6.10 -12.74 33.57
CA PHE A 6 5.43 -11.98 32.52
C PHE A 6 6.43 -11.19 31.65
N ILE A 7 7.42 -10.54 32.29
CA ILE A 7 8.49 -9.83 31.59
C ILE A 7 9.41 -10.80 30.83
N TYR A 8 9.74 -11.95 31.41
CA TYR A 8 10.50 -13.00 30.72
C TYR A 8 9.73 -13.61 29.54
N GLN A 9 8.40 -13.71 29.62
CA GLN A 9 7.56 -14.18 28.52
C GLN A 9 7.43 -13.16 27.38
N ILE A 10 7.49 -11.85 27.67
CA ILE A 10 7.60 -10.76 26.69
C ILE A 10 8.97 -10.75 25.99
N PHE A 11 10.05 -11.01 26.75
CA PHE A 11 11.42 -11.06 26.23
C PHE A 11 11.86 -12.45 25.73
N ASN A 12 10.98 -13.45 25.78
CA ASN A 12 11.28 -14.79 25.29
C ASN A 12 11.53 -14.71 23.77
N SER A 13 12.58 -15.39 23.31
CA SER A 13 13.04 -15.39 21.91
C SER A 13 11.95 -15.77 20.91
N ASP A 14 10.93 -16.50 21.36
CA ASP A 14 9.80 -16.93 20.53
C ASP A 14 8.78 -15.81 20.27
N PHE A 15 8.65 -14.83 21.18
CA PHE A 15 7.82 -13.64 20.97
C PHE A 15 8.56 -12.67 20.03
N ILE A 16 9.84 -12.41 20.31
CA ILE A 16 10.68 -11.57 19.46
C ILE A 16 10.80 -12.15 18.05
N GLN A 17 11.06 -13.44 17.85
CA GLN A 17 11.09 -14.00 16.48
C GLN A 17 9.72 -14.00 15.79
N LYS A 18 8.63 -14.17 16.53
CA LYS A 18 7.27 -14.17 15.97
C LYS A 18 6.82 -12.78 15.50
N TYR A 19 7.23 -11.71 16.19
CA TYR A 19 6.84 -10.32 15.87
C TYR A 19 7.95 -9.50 15.16
N MET A 20 9.20 -9.92 15.24
CA MET A 20 10.37 -9.28 14.62
C MET A 20 10.89 -10.09 13.41
N THR A 21 9.97 -10.75 12.71
CA THR A 21 10.25 -11.38 11.41
C THR A 21 10.61 -10.30 10.40
N ILE A 22 11.59 -10.57 9.52
CA ILE A 22 12.02 -9.65 8.45
C ILE A 22 10.83 -8.99 7.71
N PRO A 23 9.75 -9.71 7.35
CA PRO A 23 8.54 -9.08 6.80
C PRO A 23 7.96 -7.95 7.66
N GLN A 24 7.81 -8.14 8.98
CA GLN A 24 7.23 -7.13 9.89
C GLN A 24 8.07 -5.86 9.92
N LEU A 25 9.39 -5.98 10.00
CA LEU A 25 10.30 -4.83 9.95
C LEU A 25 10.15 -4.05 8.64
N ILE A 26 10.05 -4.75 7.50
CA ILE A 26 9.83 -4.14 6.19
C ILE A 26 8.45 -3.48 6.11
N GLY A 27 7.42 -4.07 6.71
CA GLY A 27 6.09 -3.48 6.80
C GLY A 27 6.10 -2.16 7.59
N ILE A 28 6.81 -2.11 8.73
CA ILE A 28 6.99 -0.90 9.54
C ILE A 28 7.72 0.18 8.74
N LEU A 29 8.78 -0.18 8.00
CA LEU A 29 9.48 0.74 7.11
C LEU A 29 8.53 1.29 6.03
N GLY A 30 7.74 0.42 5.39
CA GLY A 30 6.74 0.81 4.40
C GLY A 30 5.73 1.82 4.97
N TYR A 31 5.28 1.61 6.21
CA TYR A 31 4.37 2.53 6.90
C TYR A 31 5.02 3.90 7.14
N LEU A 32 6.25 3.95 7.66
CA LEU A 32 6.96 5.22 7.89
C LEU A 32 7.21 5.99 6.60
N VAL A 33 7.60 5.31 5.53
CA VAL A 33 7.74 5.92 4.21
C VAL A 33 6.39 6.41 3.70
N GLY A 34 5.30 5.66 3.94
CA GLY A 34 3.94 6.06 3.63
C GLY A 34 3.54 7.35 4.32
N VAL A 35 3.81 7.49 5.62
CA VAL A 35 3.58 8.74 6.35
C VAL A 35 4.39 9.87 5.72
N SER A 36 5.67 9.65 5.40
CA SER A 36 6.50 10.67 4.76
C SER A 36 5.97 11.11 3.38
N ALA A 37 5.34 10.20 2.63
CA ALA A 37 4.64 10.48 1.37
C ALA A 37 3.62 11.59 1.55
N PHE A 38 2.72 11.45 2.53
CA PHE A 38 1.67 12.42 2.77
C PHE A 38 2.18 13.79 3.25
N LEU A 39 3.40 13.89 3.76
CA LEU A 39 4.00 15.18 4.13
C LEU A 39 4.58 15.95 2.94
N GLN A 40 4.75 15.32 1.77
CA GLN A 40 5.32 15.99 0.61
C GLN A 40 4.31 16.93 -0.08
N ARG A 41 4.75 18.17 -0.32
CA ARG A 41 3.96 19.21 -1.01
C ARG A 41 4.05 19.18 -2.54
N LYS A 42 4.98 18.41 -3.11
CA LYS A 42 5.21 18.35 -4.56
C LYS A 42 4.52 17.11 -5.13
N ASP A 43 3.57 17.30 -6.06
CA ASP A 43 2.81 16.21 -6.69
C ASP A 43 3.70 15.10 -7.30
N SER A 44 4.79 15.49 -7.96
CA SER A 44 5.71 14.53 -8.58
C SER A 44 6.46 13.69 -7.55
N ALA A 45 6.84 14.31 -6.44
CA ALA A 45 7.60 13.67 -5.38
C ALA A 45 6.66 12.76 -4.54
N PHE A 46 5.42 13.20 -4.29
CA PHE A 46 4.37 12.39 -3.65
C PHE A 46 4.13 11.09 -4.43
N ARG A 47 3.96 11.18 -5.77
CA ARG A 47 3.77 10.00 -6.64
C ARG A 47 4.94 9.04 -6.58
N TRP A 48 6.17 9.57 -6.56
CA TRP A 48 7.37 8.75 -6.43
C TRP A 48 7.45 8.05 -5.08
N GLN A 49 7.13 8.74 -3.98
CA GLN A 49 7.08 8.10 -2.67
C GLN A 49 5.99 7.06 -2.58
N LEU A 50 4.82 7.29 -3.17
CA LEU A 50 3.74 6.30 -3.25
C LEU A 50 4.17 5.05 -4.04
N THR A 51 4.96 5.23 -5.10
CA THR A 51 5.59 4.11 -5.83
C THR A 51 6.59 3.36 -4.96
N ILE A 52 7.45 4.07 -4.21
CA ILE A 52 8.41 3.44 -3.28
C ILE A 52 7.68 2.64 -2.21
N VAL A 53 6.61 3.18 -1.62
CA VAL A 53 5.78 2.46 -0.65
C VAL A 53 5.23 1.17 -1.25
N ASN A 54 4.67 1.23 -2.46
CA ASN A 54 4.15 0.04 -3.11
C ASN A 54 5.25 -1.00 -3.42
N ILE A 55 6.48 -0.57 -3.75
CA ILE A 55 7.62 -1.48 -3.93
C ILE A 55 7.94 -2.19 -2.61
N ILE A 56 8.04 -1.44 -1.51
CA ILE A 56 8.30 -1.99 -0.18
C ILE A 56 7.19 -2.98 0.21
N MET A 57 5.93 -2.64 -0.05
CA MET A 57 4.79 -3.50 0.25
C MET A 57 4.75 -4.76 -0.63
N THR A 58 5.17 -4.68 -1.89
CA THR A 58 5.36 -5.87 -2.73
C THR A 58 6.39 -6.81 -2.13
N ILE A 59 7.54 -6.28 -1.67
CA ILE A 59 8.58 -7.09 -1.01
C ILE A 59 8.05 -7.69 0.30
N HIS A 60 7.33 -6.90 1.10
CA HIS A 60 6.69 -7.36 2.33
C HIS A 60 5.77 -8.55 2.09
N PHE A 61 4.82 -8.43 1.14
CA PHE A 61 3.88 -9.51 0.85
C PHE A 61 4.54 -10.72 0.16
N TYR A 62 5.59 -10.51 -0.62
CA TYR A 62 6.39 -11.61 -1.15
C TYR A 62 7.07 -12.41 -0.03
N LEU A 63 7.63 -11.72 0.97
CA LEU A 63 8.28 -12.35 2.13
C LEU A 63 7.29 -13.00 3.10
N LEU A 64 6.03 -12.58 3.12
CA LEU A 64 4.96 -13.23 3.89
C LEU A 64 4.57 -14.60 3.32
N GLY A 65 4.97 -14.92 2.08
CA GLY A 65 4.79 -16.23 1.47
C GLY A 65 3.59 -16.34 0.52
N PRO A 66 3.30 -17.57 0.04
CA PRO A 66 2.42 -17.81 -1.10
C PRO A 66 0.99 -17.28 -0.93
N GLU A 67 0.47 -17.28 0.29
CA GLU A 67 -0.89 -16.81 0.60
C GLU A 67 -1.06 -15.31 0.34
N SER A 68 0.02 -14.53 0.36
CA SER A 68 0.01 -13.08 0.17
C SER A 68 0.45 -12.64 -1.24
N TYR A 69 0.78 -13.57 -2.13
CA TYR A 69 1.23 -13.26 -3.50
C TYR A 69 0.24 -12.41 -4.30
N PRO A 70 -1.08 -12.60 -4.19
CA PRO A 70 -2.00 -11.76 -4.94
C PRO A 70 -1.96 -10.28 -4.51
N ALA A 71 -1.72 -10.00 -3.22
CA ALA A 71 -1.54 -8.63 -2.72
C ALA A 71 -0.24 -7.99 -3.26
N ALA A 72 0.82 -8.79 -3.42
CA ALA A 72 2.07 -8.34 -4.06
C ALA A 72 1.83 -7.96 -5.53
N ILE A 73 1.07 -8.77 -6.28
CA ILE A 73 0.72 -8.49 -7.68
C ILE A 73 -0.12 -7.21 -7.78
N LEU A 74 -1.10 -7.04 -6.89
CA LEU A 74 -1.89 -5.81 -6.82
C LEU A 74 -1.00 -4.57 -6.58
N ASN A 75 -0.03 -4.66 -5.67
CA ASN A 75 0.91 -3.55 -5.45
C ASN A 75 1.77 -3.23 -6.67
N ILE A 76 2.15 -4.23 -7.45
CA ILE A 76 2.85 -4.02 -8.73
C ILE A 76 1.96 -3.25 -9.72
N VAL A 77 0.69 -3.62 -9.85
CA VAL A 77 -0.26 -2.88 -10.69
C VAL A 77 -0.43 -1.43 -10.19
N ASN A 78 -0.45 -1.22 -8.88
CA ASN A 78 -0.49 0.11 -8.28
C ASN A 78 0.77 0.94 -8.57
N ILE A 79 1.95 0.33 -8.66
CA ILE A 79 3.19 1.00 -9.10
C ILE A 79 3.04 1.51 -10.53
N PHE A 80 2.60 0.64 -11.45
CA PHE A 80 2.39 1.02 -12.85
C PHE A 80 1.36 2.15 -12.97
N ARG A 81 0.28 2.09 -12.20
CA ARG A 81 -0.71 3.17 -12.14
C ARG A 81 -0.08 4.48 -11.66
N ASN A 82 0.71 4.47 -10.58
CA ASN A 82 1.32 5.70 -10.05
C ASN A 82 2.23 6.35 -11.11
N ILE A 83 3.05 5.54 -11.80
CA ILE A 83 3.91 5.98 -12.89
C ILE A 83 3.05 6.50 -14.06
N ALA A 84 2.08 5.72 -14.53
CA ALA A 84 1.18 6.12 -15.61
C ALA A 84 0.43 7.42 -15.29
N SER A 85 0.02 7.63 -14.05
CA SER A 85 -0.63 8.87 -13.59
C SER A 85 0.32 10.08 -13.60
N ALA A 86 1.63 9.86 -13.50
CA ALA A 86 2.64 10.90 -13.58
C ALA A 86 2.89 11.34 -15.03
N TYR A 87 2.80 10.41 -16.00
CA TYR A 87 3.08 10.68 -17.42
C TYR A 87 1.83 10.94 -18.26
N THR A 88 0.68 10.38 -17.89
CA THR A 88 -0.57 10.45 -18.68
C THR A 88 -1.70 11.04 -17.86
N LYS A 89 -2.45 11.97 -18.47
CA LYS A 89 -3.62 12.62 -17.86
C LYS A 89 -4.93 12.16 -18.49
N ASN A 90 -4.91 11.01 -19.17
CA ASN A 90 -6.06 10.53 -19.94
C ASN A 90 -7.05 9.80 -19.02
N MET A 91 -8.31 10.24 -19.04
CA MET A 91 -9.40 9.65 -18.26
C MET A 91 -9.65 8.17 -18.58
N ILE A 92 -9.39 7.75 -19.82
CA ILE A 92 -9.53 6.34 -20.23
C ILE A 92 -8.48 5.47 -19.53
N VAL A 93 -7.25 5.96 -19.40
CA VAL A 93 -6.15 5.24 -18.71
C VAL A 93 -6.47 5.09 -17.22
N MET A 94 -7.05 6.12 -16.59
CA MET A 94 -7.54 6.04 -15.21
C MET A 94 -8.61 4.95 -15.05
N LEU A 95 -9.64 4.97 -15.91
CA LEU A 95 -10.72 3.97 -15.90
C LEU A 95 -10.20 2.55 -16.13
N PHE A 96 -9.23 2.38 -17.02
CA PHE A 96 -8.57 1.10 -17.26
C PHE A 96 -7.91 0.55 -15.98
N PHE A 97 -7.14 1.36 -15.25
CA PHE A 97 -6.51 0.92 -14.00
C PHE A 97 -7.52 0.63 -12.89
N ILE A 98 -8.59 1.43 -12.78
CA ILE A 98 -9.67 1.16 -11.82
C ILE A 98 -10.34 -0.17 -12.16
N GLY A 99 -10.74 -0.38 -13.42
CA GLY A 99 -11.36 -1.62 -13.87
C GLY A 99 -10.46 -2.83 -13.63
N LEU A 100 -9.17 -2.72 -13.97
CA LEU A 100 -8.18 -3.78 -13.75
C LEU A 100 -8.06 -4.13 -12.25
N MET A 101 -7.99 -3.12 -11.38
CA MET A 101 -7.95 -3.30 -9.93
C MET A 101 -9.18 -4.00 -9.39
N TRP A 102 -10.37 -3.57 -9.80
CA TRP A 102 -11.64 -4.17 -9.37
C TRP A 102 -11.78 -5.62 -9.84
N ILE A 103 -11.39 -5.91 -11.09
CA ILE A 103 -11.38 -7.28 -11.64
C ILE A 103 -10.44 -8.16 -10.84
N PHE A 104 -9.19 -7.73 -10.62
CA PHE A 104 -8.24 -8.50 -9.83
C PHE A 104 -8.73 -8.71 -8.40
N TYR A 105 -9.28 -7.68 -7.77
CA TYR A 105 -9.85 -7.78 -6.43
C TYR A 105 -10.95 -8.83 -6.35
N PHE A 106 -11.83 -8.83 -7.35
CA PHE A 106 -12.94 -9.77 -7.44
C PHE A 106 -12.49 -11.21 -7.68
N LEU A 107 -11.46 -11.42 -8.50
CA LEU A 107 -10.91 -12.75 -8.74
C LEU A 107 -10.13 -13.30 -7.54
N THR A 108 -9.52 -12.42 -6.76
CA THR A 108 -8.58 -12.81 -5.70
C THR A 108 -9.28 -13.02 -4.35
N THR A 109 -10.42 -12.38 -4.12
CA THR A 109 -11.11 -12.38 -2.84
C THR A 109 -12.41 -13.18 -2.94
N PRO A 110 -12.38 -14.50 -2.69
CA PRO A 110 -13.59 -15.33 -2.76
C PRO A 110 -14.58 -15.04 -1.62
N ASP A 111 -14.09 -14.63 -0.44
CA ASP A 111 -14.92 -14.31 0.73
C ASP A 111 -15.10 -12.79 0.91
N TRP A 112 -16.23 -12.29 0.38
CA TRP A 112 -16.64 -10.88 0.47
C TRP A 112 -17.24 -10.48 1.83
N THR A 113 -17.15 -11.35 2.84
CA THR A 113 -17.81 -11.17 4.13
C THR A 113 -17.09 -10.18 5.06
N GLN A 114 -15.82 -9.85 4.78
CA GLN A 114 -15.06 -8.92 5.61
C GLN A 114 -15.19 -7.48 5.09
N PHE A 115 -15.81 -6.60 5.89
CA PHE A 115 -16.04 -5.19 5.55
C PHE A 115 -14.75 -4.41 5.20
N ILE A 116 -13.61 -4.81 5.78
CA ILE A 116 -12.30 -4.17 5.59
C ILE A 116 -11.85 -4.18 4.13
N HIS A 117 -12.28 -5.18 3.37
CA HIS A 117 -11.96 -5.39 1.96
C HIS A 117 -12.55 -4.29 1.07
N TYR A 118 -13.80 -3.91 1.33
CA TYR A 118 -14.46 -2.82 0.61
C TYR A 118 -13.80 -1.46 0.86
N LEU A 119 -13.36 -1.20 2.09
CA LEU A 119 -12.63 0.02 2.46
C LEU A 119 -11.34 0.17 1.66
N SER A 120 -10.59 -0.92 1.48
CA SER A 120 -9.34 -0.91 0.71
C SER A 120 -9.58 -0.61 -0.78
N VAL A 121 -10.61 -1.21 -1.38
CA VAL A 121 -10.98 -0.98 -2.78
C VAL A 121 -11.45 0.45 -3.02
N ILE A 122 -12.31 0.96 -2.13
CA ILE A 122 -12.78 2.35 -2.20
C ILE A 122 -11.62 3.32 -2.04
N GLY A 123 -10.73 3.08 -1.05
CA GLY A 123 -9.53 3.89 -0.84
C GLY A 123 -8.63 3.93 -2.08
N THR A 124 -8.40 2.77 -2.71
CA THR A 124 -7.58 2.68 -3.93
C THR A 124 -8.23 3.38 -5.12
N THR A 125 -9.56 3.32 -5.23
CA THR A 125 -10.33 4.04 -6.26
C THR A 125 -10.24 5.55 -6.06
N LEU A 126 -10.42 6.03 -4.81
CA LEU A 126 -10.26 7.45 -4.45
C LEU A 126 -8.84 7.95 -4.73
N VAL A 127 -7.80 7.18 -4.38
CA VAL A 127 -6.40 7.50 -4.68
C VAL A 127 -6.17 7.60 -6.18
N THR A 128 -6.73 6.68 -6.98
CA THR A 128 -6.58 6.69 -8.43
C THR A 128 -7.25 7.91 -9.06
N ILE A 129 -8.47 8.24 -8.62
CA ILE A 129 -9.16 9.45 -9.04
C ILE A 129 -8.38 10.68 -8.60
N ALA A 130 -7.87 10.72 -7.37
CA ALA A 130 -7.09 11.85 -6.88
C ALA A 130 -5.82 12.07 -7.70
N LEU A 131 -5.07 10.99 -7.99
CA LEU A 131 -3.86 11.06 -8.80
C LEU A 131 -4.12 11.55 -10.22
N PHE A 132 -5.21 11.15 -10.87
CA PHE A 132 -5.49 11.55 -12.25
C PHE A 132 -6.27 12.87 -12.36
N ARG A 133 -7.10 13.20 -11.37
CA ARG A 133 -8.13 14.25 -11.46
C ARG A 133 -7.91 15.42 -10.52
N PHE A 134 -7.37 15.20 -9.32
CA PHE A 134 -7.00 16.28 -8.41
C PHE A 134 -5.58 16.74 -8.72
N HIS A 135 -5.46 17.82 -9.50
CA HIS A 135 -4.29 18.69 -9.39
C HIS A 135 -4.34 19.28 -7.98
N GLN A 136 -3.41 18.92 -7.08
CA GLN A 136 -3.15 19.78 -5.92
C GLN A 136 -2.34 20.99 -6.39
N GLN A 137 -3.07 21.83 -7.12
CA GLN A 137 -2.80 23.23 -7.35
C GLN A 137 -1.54 23.55 -8.18
N GLN A 138 -1.81 24.09 -9.36
CA GLN A 138 -1.23 25.40 -9.68
C GLN A 138 -1.53 26.34 -8.50
N MET A 139 -0.71 26.34 -7.45
CA MET A 139 -0.49 27.56 -6.67
C MET A 139 0.65 28.31 -7.35
N ARG A 140 0.35 28.79 -8.54
CA ARG A 140 0.98 29.95 -9.18
C ARG A 140 -0.14 30.78 -9.79
N LEU A 141 -0.95 31.35 -8.91
CA LEU A 141 -1.33 32.74 -9.10
C LEU A 141 -0.20 33.53 -8.44
N LEU A 142 0.40 34.42 -9.24
CA LEU A 142 1.65 35.18 -9.06
C LEU A 142 2.89 34.49 -9.68
#